data_AF-A0AAX6HQ68-F1
#
_entry.id   AF-A0AAX6HQ68-F1
#
_cell.length_a   1.000
_cell.length_b   1.000
_cell.length_c   1.000
_cell.angle_alpha   90.00
_cell.angle_beta   90.00
_cell.angle_gamma   90.00
#
_symmetry.space_group_name_H-M   'P 1'
#
loop_
_entity.id
_entity.type
_entity.pdbx_description
1 polymer ?
#
loop_
_entity_poly.entity_id
_entity_poly.type
_entity_poly.pdbx_seq_one_letter_code
_entity_poly.pdbx_strand_id
1 'polypeptide(L)'
;MAFFLGFLADLPPTVAETKSNFLKAYKRPIPSIYSTVLQELLVQQHLMRYKKTYQYDAVFALGFVTVYEQLMEGYPSSEDEDAIFKAYIQALNEDPEKYRSDARKLEEWARTQNSTSLTEFSSREGEVEEILKDISERAQGKGNFSYSRFFAIGLFRLLELANATEPTVLEKLCAALNINKRSVDRDLDVYRNLLSKLVQSKELLKEYVDREKKKREERVGSQKANEAITKCVGDFPYARH
;
A
#
# COMPACT_ATOMS: atom_id res chain seq x y z
N MET A 1 -23.47 29.51 -34.27
CA MET A 1 -23.11 29.67 -32.84
C MET A 1 -22.87 28.29 -32.23
N ALA A 2 -21.86 27.56 -32.75
CA ALA A 2 -21.56 26.16 -32.39
C ALA A 2 -20.08 26.01 -32.00
N PHE A 3 -19.55 26.99 -31.25
CA PHE A 3 -18.16 27.03 -30.80
C PHE A 3 -18.02 26.87 -29.27
N PHE A 4 -19.10 26.52 -28.57
CA PHE A 4 -19.16 26.49 -27.10
C PHE A 4 -19.56 25.12 -26.52
N LEU A 5 -19.27 24.02 -27.22
CA LEU A 5 -19.49 22.66 -26.72
C LEU A 5 -18.18 21.85 -26.60
N GLY A 6 -17.04 22.52 -26.48
CA GLY A 6 -15.71 21.89 -26.44
C GLY A 6 -14.87 22.18 -25.20
N PHE A 7 -15.43 22.72 -24.11
CA PHE A 7 -14.62 23.25 -22.99
C PHE A 7 -15.05 22.76 -21.58
N LEU A 8 -15.72 21.61 -21.49
CA LEU A 8 -15.98 20.93 -20.20
C LEU A 8 -15.18 19.63 -20.02
N ALA A 9 -14.15 19.42 -20.84
CA ALA A 9 -13.19 18.34 -20.64
C ALA A 9 -12.03 18.80 -19.74
N ASP A 10 -11.80 18.04 -18.67
CA ASP A 10 -10.55 17.87 -17.91
C ASP A 10 -10.05 18.99 -17.00
N LEU A 11 -10.88 19.42 -16.03
CA LEU A 11 -10.29 19.85 -14.76
C LEU A 11 -9.92 18.59 -13.94
N PRO A 12 -8.66 18.46 -13.45
CA PRO A 12 -8.31 17.39 -12.53
C PRO A 12 -9.27 17.41 -11.33
N PRO A 13 -9.72 16.24 -10.84
CA PRO A 13 -10.55 16.20 -9.65
C PRO A 13 -9.79 16.80 -8.47
N THR A 14 -10.53 17.28 -7.49
CA THR A 14 -10.01 17.69 -6.20
C THR A 14 -9.69 16.49 -5.31
N VAL A 15 -8.86 16.70 -4.29
CA VAL A 15 -8.62 15.70 -3.24
C VAL A 15 -9.93 15.25 -2.59
N ALA A 16 -10.86 16.18 -2.36
CA ALA A 16 -12.16 15.88 -1.76
C ALA A 16 -13.01 14.95 -2.65
N GLU A 17 -13.01 15.17 -3.95
CA GLU A 17 -13.69 14.29 -4.92
C GLU A 17 -13.06 12.91 -4.96
N THR A 18 -11.73 12.80 -4.96
CA THR A 18 -11.03 11.50 -4.90
C THR A 18 -11.38 10.74 -3.62
N LYS A 19 -11.37 11.40 -2.46
CA LYS A 19 -11.79 10.78 -1.19
C LYS A 19 -13.26 10.35 -1.22
N SER A 20 -14.13 11.19 -1.79
CA SER A 20 -15.55 10.87 -1.96
C SER A 20 -15.73 9.64 -2.86
N ASN A 21 -14.99 9.55 -3.96
CA ASN A 21 -15.04 8.41 -4.89
C ASN A 21 -14.60 7.11 -4.20
N PHE A 22 -13.53 7.16 -3.39
CA PHE A 22 -13.11 6.01 -2.58
C PHE A 22 -14.22 5.53 -1.64
N LEU A 23 -14.85 6.43 -0.88
CA LEU A 23 -15.92 6.08 0.07
C LEU A 23 -17.21 5.62 -0.63
N LYS A 24 -17.46 6.07 -1.87
CA LYS A 24 -18.57 5.58 -2.69
C LYS A 24 -18.31 4.17 -3.21
N ALA A 25 -17.08 3.90 -3.63
CA ALA A 25 -16.65 2.60 -4.14
C ALA A 25 -16.56 1.54 -3.02
N TYR A 26 -16.06 1.92 -1.84
CA TYR A 26 -15.98 1.03 -0.67
C TYR A 26 -16.78 1.60 0.52
N LYS A 27 -17.97 1.03 0.75
CA LYS A 27 -18.95 1.52 1.73
C LYS A 27 -18.85 0.88 3.12
N ARG A 28 -18.06 -0.18 3.26
CA ARG A 28 -17.91 -0.91 4.53
C ARG A 28 -16.97 -0.13 5.46
N PRO A 29 -17.15 -0.21 6.79
CA PRO A 29 -16.22 0.40 7.73
C PRO A 29 -14.81 -0.19 7.60
N ILE A 30 -13.79 0.67 7.58
CA ILE A 30 -12.38 0.28 7.66
C ILE A 30 -11.91 0.61 9.08
N PRO A 31 -11.25 -0.32 9.81
CA PRO A 31 -10.70 -0.01 11.13
C PRO A 31 -9.76 1.21 11.06
N SER A 32 -9.86 2.09 12.06
CA SER A 32 -9.20 3.40 12.05
C SER A 32 -7.69 3.34 11.83
N ILE A 33 -7.03 2.30 12.34
CA ILE A 33 -5.60 2.06 12.16
C ILE A 33 -5.18 1.97 10.68
N TYR A 34 -6.02 1.36 9.83
CA TYR A 34 -5.79 1.27 8.39
C TYR A 34 -6.36 2.51 7.69
N SER A 35 -7.57 2.93 8.06
CA SER A 35 -8.28 4.02 7.38
C SER A 35 -7.52 5.34 7.41
N THR A 36 -6.87 5.70 8.52
CA THR A 36 -6.11 6.95 8.62
C THR A 36 -4.97 6.97 7.59
N VAL A 37 -4.21 5.88 7.53
CA VAL A 37 -3.03 5.76 6.66
C VAL A 37 -3.45 5.66 5.20
N LEU A 38 -4.50 4.88 4.89
CA LEU A 38 -5.06 4.79 3.54
C LEU A 38 -5.51 6.17 3.03
N GLN A 39 -6.16 6.97 3.87
CA GLN A 39 -6.62 8.31 3.49
C GLN A 39 -5.45 9.27 3.29
N GLU A 40 -4.38 9.18 4.07
CA GLU A 40 -3.16 9.97 3.87
C GLU A 40 -2.43 9.57 2.58
N LEU A 41 -2.28 8.27 2.31
CA LEU A 41 -1.70 7.75 1.08
C LEU A 41 -2.51 8.20 -0.14
N LEU A 42 -3.85 8.14 -0.06
CA LEU A 42 -4.74 8.55 -1.14
C LEU A 42 -4.55 10.03 -1.50
N VAL A 43 -4.34 10.90 -0.50
CA VAL A 43 -4.03 12.32 -0.73
C VAL A 43 -2.66 12.47 -1.39
N GLN A 44 -1.64 11.79 -0.89
CA GLN A 44 -0.28 11.88 -1.45
C GLN A 44 -0.24 11.41 -2.90
N GLN A 45 -0.91 10.30 -3.21
CA GLN A 45 -0.98 9.77 -4.56
C GLN A 45 -1.83 10.62 -5.47
N HIS A 46 -2.95 11.19 -4.99
CA HIS A 46 -3.73 12.17 -5.75
C HIS A 46 -2.87 13.35 -6.22
N LEU A 47 -2.12 13.97 -5.30
CA LEU A 47 -1.24 15.10 -5.61
C LEU A 47 -0.13 14.74 -6.60
N MET A 48 0.21 13.46 -6.72
CA MET A 48 1.20 12.94 -7.65
C MET A 48 0.56 12.63 -9.01
N ARG A 49 -0.58 11.93 -9.01
CA ARG A 49 -1.34 11.46 -10.18
C ARG A 49 -1.80 12.59 -11.10
N TYR A 50 -2.14 13.74 -10.52
CA TYR A 50 -2.66 14.89 -11.26
C TYR A 50 -1.60 15.98 -11.51
N LYS A 51 -0.31 15.68 -11.28
CA LYS A 51 0.77 16.55 -11.78
C LYS A 51 0.78 16.54 -13.30
N LYS A 52 1.09 17.68 -13.91
CA LYS A 52 1.26 17.78 -15.38
C LYS A 52 2.33 16.85 -15.93
N THR A 53 3.36 16.56 -15.12
CA THR A 53 4.48 15.69 -15.46
C THR A 53 4.19 14.22 -15.16
N TYR A 54 3.01 13.89 -14.63
CA TYR A 54 2.68 12.51 -14.28
C TYR A 54 2.62 11.65 -15.53
N GLN A 55 3.32 10.53 -15.46
CA GLN A 55 3.20 9.44 -16.40
C GLN A 55 3.34 8.17 -15.58
N TYR A 56 2.40 7.24 -15.76
CA TYR A 56 2.44 5.94 -15.10
C TYR A 56 3.74 5.22 -15.39
N ASP A 57 4.29 4.54 -14.38
CA ASP A 57 5.44 3.67 -14.51
C ASP A 57 5.27 2.41 -13.67
N ALA A 58 5.74 1.27 -14.17
CA ALA A 58 5.54 -0.02 -13.51
C ALA A 58 6.34 -0.13 -12.19
N VAL A 59 7.46 0.58 -12.06
CA VAL A 59 8.28 0.62 -10.84
C VAL A 59 7.53 1.34 -9.71
N PHE A 60 6.82 2.43 -10.04
CA PHE A 60 5.88 3.11 -9.15
C PHE A 60 4.79 2.15 -8.70
N ALA A 61 4.17 1.43 -9.62
CA ALA A 61 3.11 0.49 -9.30
C ALA A 61 3.61 -0.62 -8.36
N LEU A 62 4.78 -1.19 -8.63
CA LEU A 62 5.45 -2.14 -7.74
C LEU A 62 5.62 -1.55 -6.33
N GLY A 63 6.15 -0.32 -6.24
CA GLY A 63 6.34 0.33 -4.96
C GLY A 63 5.03 0.59 -4.22
N PHE A 64 3.99 1.06 -4.91
CA PHE A 64 2.66 1.27 -4.32
C PHE A 64 2.06 -0.04 -3.81
N VAL A 65 2.06 -1.09 -4.63
CA VAL A 65 1.54 -2.42 -4.26
C VAL A 65 2.29 -2.95 -3.03
N THR A 66 3.61 -2.79 -2.99
CA THR A 66 4.43 -3.18 -1.83
C THR A 66 4.00 -2.44 -0.55
N VAL A 67 3.82 -1.11 -0.62
CA VAL A 67 3.34 -0.33 0.54
C VAL A 67 1.95 -0.77 0.97
N TYR A 68 1.06 -1.00 0.00
CA TYR A 68 -0.30 -1.39 0.26
C TYR A 68 -0.36 -2.74 0.99
N GLU A 69 0.34 -3.76 0.50
CA GLU A 69 0.36 -5.09 1.08
C GLU A 69 0.92 -5.07 2.52
N GLN A 70 2.01 -4.32 2.76
CA GLN A 70 2.56 -4.16 4.10
C GLN A 70 1.62 -3.37 5.03
N LEU A 71 0.95 -2.35 4.50
CA LEU A 71 -0.07 -1.62 5.26
C LEU A 71 -1.24 -2.52 5.62
N MET A 72 -1.70 -3.37 4.71
CA MET A 72 -2.85 -4.24 4.90
C MET A 72 -2.51 -5.58 5.58
N GLU A 73 -1.24 -5.84 5.86
CA GLU A 73 -0.83 -7.04 6.60
C GLU A 73 -1.60 -7.17 7.93
N GLY A 74 -2.25 -8.32 8.12
CA GLY A 74 -3.09 -8.59 9.29
C GLY A 74 -4.51 -8.02 9.20
N TYR A 75 -4.95 -7.53 8.03
CA TYR A 75 -6.34 -7.13 7.83
C TYR A 75 -7.28 -8.34 7.96
N PRO A 76 -8.45 -8.23 8.62
CA PRO A 76 -9.25 -9.41 8.98
C PRO A 76 -9.89 -10.19 7.81
N SER A 77 -10.09 -9.56 6.66
CA SER A 77 -10.77 -10.12 5.50
C SER A 77 -9.97 -9.86 4.23
N SER A 78 -9.49 -10.91 3.57
CA SER A 78 -8.75 -10.81 2.31
C SER A 78 -9.63 -10.31 1.15
N GLU A 79 -10.93 -10.61 1.17
CA GLU A 79 -11.89 -10.08 0.21
C GLU A 79 -12.04 -8.56 0.36
N ASP A 80 -12.09 -8.09 1.61
CA ASP A 80 -12.22 -6.66 1.90
C ASP A 80 -10.92 -5.92 1.56
N GLU A 81 -9.77 -6.53 1.85
CA GLU A 81 -8.47 -6.02 1.43
C GLU A 81 -8.43 -5.83 -0.10
N ASP A 82 -8.78 -6.84 -0.90
CA ASP A 82 -8.79 -6.69 -2.35
C ASP A 82 -9.81 -5.64 -2.84
N ALA A 83 -11.00 -5.60 -2.23
CA ALA A 83 -12.02 -4.61 -2.54
C ALA A 83 -11.55 -3.18 -2.21
N ILE A 84 -10.83 -2.98 -1.10
CA ILE A 84 -10.23 -1.69 -0.73
C ILE A 84 -9.17 -1.28 -1.74
N PHE A 85 -8.30 -2.21 -2.17
CA PHE A 85 -7.28 -1.92 -3.19
C PHE A 85 -7.92 -1.43 -4.49
N LYS A 86 -8.92 -2.16 -4.98
CA LYS A 86 -9.67 -1.80 -6.20
C LYS A 86 -10.33 -0.44 -6.06
N ALA A 87 -11.06 -0.20 -4.97
CA ALA A 87 -11.71 1.08 -4.71
C ALA A 87 -10.70 2.24 -4.62
N TYR A 88 -9.53 2.02 -4.01
CA TYR A 88 -8.47 3.01 -3.88
C TYR A 88 -7.93 3.44 -5.24
N ILE A 89 -7.52 2.48 -6.09
CA ILE A 89 -6.93 2.77 -7.40
C ILE A 89 -7.99 3.37 -8.35
N GLN A 90 -9.22 2.86 -8.31
CA GLN A 90 -10.32 3.40 -9.12
C GLN A 90 -10.70 4.83 -8.71
N ALA A 91 -10.60 5.19 -7.43
CA ALA A 91 -10.85 6.55 -6.98
C ALA A 91 -9.89 7.59 -7.59
N LEU A 92 -8.71 7.16 -8.03
CA LEU A 92 -7.70 7.96 -8.73
C LEU A 92 -7.85 7.92 -10.27
N ASN A 93 -8.93 7.30 -10.78
CA ASN A 93 -9.16 7.03 -12.20
C ASN A 93 -8.02 6.23 -12.84
N GLU A 94 -7.59 5.17 -12.15
CA GLU A 94 -6.56 4.24 -12.61
C GLU A 94 -7.06 2.79 -12.59
N ASP A 95 -6.28 1.89 -13.19
CA ASP A 95 -6.64 0.47 -13.34
C ASP A 95 -5.95 -0.40 -12.27
N PRO A 96 -6.70 -0.97 -11.30
CA PRO A 96 -6.13 -1.83 -10.28
C PRO A 96 -5.49 -3.11 -10.83
N GLU A 97 -6.03 -3.68 -11.90
CA GLU A 97 -5.49 -4.93 -12.47
C GLU A 97 -4.14 -4.66 -13.13
N LYS A 98 -4.00 -3.51 -13.81
CA LYS A 98 -2.72 -3.07 -14.35
C LYS A 98 -1.65 -2.94 -13.26
N TYR A 99 -1.98 -2.30 -12.13
CA TYR A 99 -1.06 -2.15 -11.00
C TYR A 99 -0.56 -3.49 -10.48
N ARG A 100 -1.48 -4.43 -10.21
CA ARG A 100 -1.12 -5.77 -9.70
C ARG A 100 -0.35 -6.60 -10.72
N SER A 101 -0.75 -6.56 -11.99
CA SER A 101 -0.09 -7.31 -13.06
C SER A 101 1.34 -6.80 -13.30
N ASP A 102 1.53 -5.49 -13.38
CA ASP A 102 2.86 -4.91 -13.57
C ASP A 102 3.76 -5.14 -12.36
N ALA A 103 3.23 -4.97 -11.13
CA ALA A 103 3.97 -5.29 -9.92
C ALA A 103 4.45 -6.75 -9.93
N ARG A 104 3.56 -7.71 -10.17
CA ARG A 104 3.90 -9.15 -10.22
C ARG A 104 4.96 -9.44 -11.28
N LYS A 105 4.83 -8.88 -12.48
CA LYS A 105 5.81 -9.03 -13.56
C LYS A 105 7.20 -8.57 -13.14
N LEU A 106 7.29 -7.38 -12.53
CA LEU A 106 8.57 -6.86 -12.03
C LEU A 106 9.13 -7.71 -10.89
N GLU A 107 8.28 -8.23 -9.99
CA GLU A 107 8.72 -9.12 -8.92
C GLU A 107 9.29 -10.44 -9.45
N GLU A 108 8.58 -11.08 -10.38
CA GLU A 108 9.01 -12.32 -11.03
C GLU A 108 10.33 -12.12 -11.77
N TRP A 109 10.46 -11.03 -12.52
CA TRP A 109 11.72 -10.66 -13.16
C TRP A 109 12.84 -10.47 -12.13
N ALA A 110 12.60 -9.68 -11.08
CA ALA A 110 13.62 -9.36 -10.06
C ALA A 110 14.15 -10.61 -9.35
N ARG A 111 13.29 -11.60 -9.07
CA ARG A 111 13.69 -12.88 -8.44
C ARG A 111 14.64 -13.72 -9.30
N THR A 112 14.69 -13.46 -10.61
CA THR A 112 15.62 -14.13 -11.54
C THR A 112 16.91 -13.33 -11.76
N GLN A 113 17.04 -12.16 -11.14
CA GLN A 113 18.21 -11.29 -11.28
C GLN A 113 19.24 -11.49 -10.17
N ASN A 114 20.42 -10.92 -10.40
CA ASN A 114 21.46 -10.68 -9.41
C ASN A 114 21.94 -9.22 -9.52
N SER A 115 22.87 -8.82 -8.66
CA SER A 115 23.42 -7.46 -8.63
C SER A 115 23.87 -6.92 -10.00
N THR A 116 24.54 -7.75 -10.80
CA THR A 116 25.04 -7.35 -12.12
C THR A 116 23.89 -7.24 -13.12
N SER A 117 23.11 -8.31 -13.27
CA SER A 117 22.07 -8.42 -14.28
C SER A 117 20.95 -7.39 -14.10
N LEU A 118 20.71 -6.96 -12.85
CA LEU A 118 19.77 -5.90 -12.50
C LEU A 118 20.29 -4.52 -12.89
N THR A 119 21.58 -4.23 -12.67
CA THR A 119 22.18 -2.92 -13.00
C THR A 119 22.52 -2.75 -14.48
N GLU A 120 22.73 -3.86 -15.19
CA GLU A 120 23.05 -3.88 -16.62
C GLU A 120 21.80 -4.14 -17.49
N PHE A 121 20.59 -3.80 -17.00
CA PHE A 121 19.34 -3.99 -17.74
C PHE A 121 19.35 -3.35 -19.15
N SER A 122 20.13 -2.27 -19.33
CA SER A 122 20.19 -1.52 -20.59
C SER A 122 20.87 -2.27 -21.74
N SER A 123 21.73 -3.26 -21.44
CA SER A 123 22.40 -4.09 -22.44
C SER A 123 21.62 -5.37 -22.78
N ARG A 124 20.47 -5.57 -22.14
CA ARG A 124 19.67 -6.79 -22.19
C ARG A 124 18.33 -6.53 -22.86
N GLU A 125 17.72 -7.59 -23.37
CA GLU A 125 16.39 -7.53 -23.99
C GLU A 125 15.39 -8.33 -23.16
N GLY A 126 14.17 -7.82 -23.09
CA GLY A 126 13.10 -8.35 -22.28
C GLY A 126 12.08 -7.28 -21.93
N GLU A 127 10.87 -7.71 -21.57
CA GLU A 127 9.77 -6.78 -21.34
C GLU A 127 10.05 -5.82 -20.16
N VAL A 128 10.68 -6.31 -19.08
CA VAL A 128 11.02 -5.46 -17.92
C VAL A 128 12.24 -4.59 -18.24
N GLU A 129 13.22 -5.11 -18.97
CA GLU A 129 14.35 -4.33 -19.46
C GLU A 129 13.89 -3.14 -20.32
N GLU A 130 12.93 -3.34 -21.23
CA GLU A 130 12.31 -2.28 -22.03
C GLU A 130 11.61 -1.22 -21.17
N ILE A 131 10.88 -1.64 -20.14
CA ILE A 131 10.26 -0.73 -19.16
C ILE A 131 11.32 0.13 -18.46
N LEU A 132 12.41 -0.48 -18.00
CA LEU A 132 13.49 0.24 -17.32
C LEU A 132 14.26 1.18 -18.27
N LYS A 133 14.43 0.78 -19.54
CA LYS A 133 15.01 1.64 -20.60
C LYS A 133 14.12 2.87 -20.83
N ASP A 134 12.80 2.70 -21.01
CA ASP A 134 11.85 3.82 -21.16
C ASP A 134 11.92 4.80 -19.97
N ILE A 135 11.92 4.27 -18.74
CA ILE A 135 12.05 5.09 -17.53
C ILE A 135 13.36 5.88 -17.55
N SER A 136 14.48 5.23 -17.89
CA SER A 136 15.79 5.86 -17.96
C SER A 136 15.84 6.99 -18.99
N GLU A 137 15.27 6.80 -20.17
CA GLU A 137 15.20 7.81 -21.22
C GLU A 137 14.35 9.02 -20.81
N ARG A 138 13.19 8.78 -20.20
CA ARG A 138 12.32 9.86 -19.69
C ARG A 138 13.00 10.62 -18.56
N ALA A 139 13.68 9.95 -17.64
CA ALA A 139 14.44 10.57 -16.56
C ALA A 139 15.62 11.41 -17.07
N GLN A 140 16.18 11.08 -18.24
CA GLN A 140 17.21 11.87 -18.93
C GLN A 140 16.65 13.15 -19.61
N GLY A 141 15.36 13.45 -19.45
CA GLY A 141 14.71 14.63 -20.02
C GLY A 141 14.14 14.41 -21.43
N LYS A 142 14.09 13.17 -21.93
CA LYS A 142 13.47 12.83 -23.22
C LYS A 142 11.96 12.58 -23.13
N GLY A 143 11.34 12.84 -21.99
CA GLY A 143 9.89 12.69 -21.79
C GLY A 143 9.44 13.12 -20.40
N ASN A 144 8.21 12.74 -20.04
CA ASN A 144 7.65 13.05 -18.73
C ASN A 144 8.09 12.01 -17.71
N PHE A 145 8.88 12.43 -16.73
CA PHE A 145 9.24 11.61 -15.57
C PHE A 145 8.86 12.33 -14.27
N SER A 146 8.08 11.65 -13.44
CA SER A 146 7.68 12.13 -12.12
C SER A 146 8.18 11.19 -11.03
N TYR A 147 9.34 11.52 -10.48
CA TYR A 147 9.84 10.82 -9.30
C TYR A 147 8.84 10.90 -8.14
N SER A 148 8.73 9.81 -7.40
CA SER A 148 7.92 9.72 -6.18
C SER A 148 8.55 8.78 -5.15
N ARG A 149 8.06 8.84 -3.92
CA ARG A 149 8.45 7.88 -2.88
C ARG A 149 8.11 6.44 -3.27
N PHE A 150 6.97 6.20 -3.91
CA PHE A 150 6.61 4.86 -4.39
C PHE A 150 7.61 4.35 -5.43
N PHE A 151 8.11 5.22 -6.31
CA PHE A 151 9.19 4.84 -7.23
C PHE A 151 10.45 4.36 -6.50
N ALA A 152 10.89 5.09 -5.47
CA ALA A 152 12.04 4.68 -4.65
C ALA A 152 11.83 3.33 -3.95
N ILE A 153 10.63 3.11 -3.40
CA ILE A 153 10.24 1.84 -2.76
C ILE A 153 10.24 0.71 -3.80
N GLY A 154 9.74 0.97 -5.01
CA GLY A 154 9.79 0.02 -6.12
C GLY A 154 11.21 -0.39 -6.48
N LEU A 155 12.16 0.56 -6.57
CA LEU A 155 13.57 0.25 -6.78
C LEU A 155 14.15 -0.61 -5.66
N PHE A 156 13.84 -0.26 -4.40
CA PHE A 156 14.30 -1.06 -3.26
C PHE A 156 13.71 -2.47 -3.29
N ARG A 157 12.44 -2.62 -3.68
CA ARG A 157 11.77 -3.92 -3.82
C ARG A 157 12.43 -4.79 -4.89
N LEU A 158 12.82 -4.21 -6.04
CA LEU A 158 13.59 -4.94 -7.06
C LEU A 158 14.92 -5.47 -6.48
N LEU A 159 15.65 -4.64 -5.74
CA LEU A 159 16.92 -5.03 -5.11
C LEU A 159 16.74 -6.10 -4.03
N GLU A 160 15.70 -5.97 -3.20
CA GLU A 160 15.36 -6.96 -2.17
C GLU A 160 15.08 -8.33 -2.80
N LEU A 161 14.27 -8.38 -3.85
CA LEU A 161 13.91 -9.62 -4.53
C LEU A 161 15.07 -10.28 -5.27
N ALA A 162 16.03 -9.49 -5.76
CA ALA A 162 17.26 -9.97 -6.37
C ALA A 162 18.37 -10.31 -5.35
N ASN A 163 18.08 -10.18 -4.04
CA ASN A 163 19.06 -10.32 -2.96
C ASN A 163 20.32 -9.44 -3.17
N ALA A 164 20.11 -8.21 -3.63
CA ALA A 164 21.14 -7.27 -4.08
C ALA A 164 21.06 -5.92 -3.34
N THR A 165 20.82 -5.94 -2.03
CA THR A 165 20.53 -4.76 -1.20
C THR A 165 21.77 -3.93 -0.82
N GLU A 166 22.94 -4.25 -1.37
CA GLU A 166 24.18 -3.53 -1.10
C GLU A 166 24.09 -2.07 -1.60
N PRO A 167 24.58 -1.07 -0.83
CA PRO A 167 24.48 0.34 -1.21
C PRO A 167 25.07 0.68 -2.59
N THR A 168 26.13 -0.04 -2.98
CA THR A 168 26.82 0.13 -4.27
C THR A 168 25.97 -0.35 -5.45
N VAL A 169 25.09 -1.33 -5.25
CA VAL A 169 24.17 -1.81 -6.30
C VAL A 169 23.05 -0.79 -6.50
N LEU A 170 22.50 -0.24 -5.43
CA LEU A 170 21.52 0.84 -5.51
C LEU A 170 22.10 2.06 -6.24
N GLU A 171 23.34 2.43 -5.96
CA GLU A 171 24.04 3.52 -6.65
C GLU A 171 24.14 3.26 -8.17
N LYS A 172 24.59 2.07 -8.57
CA LYS A 172 24.67 1.68 -9.99
C LYS A 172 23.30 1.68 -10.67
N LEU A 173 22.27 1.15 -10.01
CA LEU A 173 20.91 1.13 -10.53
C LEU A 173 20.36 2.55 -10.73
N CYS A 174 20.54 3.42 -9.74
CA CYS A 174 20.14 4.83 -9.84
C CYS A 174 20.84 5.52 -11.01
N ALA A 175 22.14 5.29 -11.18
CA ALA A 175 22.91 5.84 -12.30
C ALA A 175 22.38 5.35 -13.66
N ALA A 176 22.13 4.04 -13.79
CA ALA A 176 21.60 3.44 -15.02
C ALA A 176 20.19 3.95 -15.39
N LEU A 177 19.39 4.33 -14.39
CA LEU A 177 18.06 4.91 -14.57
C LEU A 177 18.05 6.44 -14.67
N ASN A 178 19.20 7.12 -14.59
CA ASN A 178 19.29 8.58 -14.51
C ASN A 178 18.52 9.20 -13.32
N ILE A 179 18.50 8.51 -12.18
CA ILE A 179 17.77 8.92 -10.97
C ILE A 179 18.72 9.46 -9.90
N ASN A 180 18.29 10.51 -9.21
CA ASN A 180 19.05 11.08 -8.11
C ASN A 180 19.06 10.17 -6.88
N LYS A 181 20.19 9.48 -6.65
CA LYS A 181 20.39 8.55 -5.51
C LYS A 181 20.09 9.17 -4.14
N ARG A 182 20.44 10.45 -3.92
CA ARG A 182 20.16 11.13 -2.64
C ARG A 182 18.66 11.26 -2.36
N SER A 183 17.85 11.43 -3.41
CA SER A 183 16.39 11.49 -3.28
C SER A 183 15.83 10.13 -2.88
N VAL A 184 16.35 9.06 -3.49
CA VAL A 184 15.99 7.67 -3.16
C VAL A 184 16.35 7.33 -1.71
N ASP A 185 17.58 7.59 -1.27
CA ASP A 185 18.02 7.34 0.11
C ASP A 185 17.08 8.03 1.12
N ARG A 186 16.81 9.32 0.91
CA ARG A 186 15.92 10.11 1.77
C ARG A 186 14.51 9.52 1.85
N ASP A 187 13.94 9.12 0.72
CA ASP A 187 12.58 8.58 0.68
C ASP A 187 12.48 7.16 1.26
N LEU A 188 13.53 6.35 1.12
CA LEU A 188 13.61 5.04 1.78
C LEU A 188 13.73 5.17 3.31
N ASP A 189 14.47 6.17 3.81
CA ASP A 189 14.53 6.42 5.25
C ASP A 189 13.19 6.90 5.82
N VAL A 190 12.48 7.76 5.09
CA VAL A 190 11.10 8.16 5.47
C VAL A 190 10.17 6.93 5.47
N TYR A 191 10.29 6.06 4.47
CA TYR A 191 9.47 4.85 4.37
C TYR A 191 9.71 3.86 5.52
N ARG A 192 10.98 3.56 5.85
CA ARG A 192 11.34 2.70 6.99
C ARG A 192 10.77 3.23 8.30
N ASN A 193 10.85 4.54 8.52
CA ASN A 193 10.29 5.19 9.70
C ASN A 193 8.76 5.10 9.75
N LEU A 194 8.08 5.21 8.60
CA LEU A 194 6.63 5.05 8.51
C LEU A 194 6.21 3.61 8.86
N LEU A 195 6.84 2.60 8.24
CA LEU A 195 6.54 1.20 8.49
C LEU A 195 6.76 0.81 9.96
N SER A 196 7.87 1.22 10.57
CA SER A 196 8.17 0.92 11.97
C SER A 196 7.07 1.44 12.90
N LYS A 197 6.55 2.65 12.66
CA LYS A 197 5.42 3.21 13.41
C LYS A 197 4.12 2.45 13.19
N LEU A 198 3.86 1.98 11.97
CA LEU A 198 2.67 1.20 11.65
C LEU A 198 2.68 -0.17 12.33
N VAL A 199 3.82 -0.87 12.28
CA VAL A 199 3.99 -2.17 12.96
C VAL A 199 3.76 -2.02 14.46
N GLN A 200 4.41 -1.04 15.10
CA GLN A 200 4.21 -0.75 16.53
C GLN A 200 2.73 -0.43 16.85
N SER A 201 2.05 0.34 16.01
CA SER A 201 0.63 0.68 16.22
C SER A 201 -0.27 -0.55 16.10
N LYS A 202 0.03 -1.46 15.17
CA LYS A 202 -0.72 -2.71 14.99
C LYS A 202 -0.54 -3.66 16.16
N GLU A 203 0.68 -3.77 16.69
CA GLU A 203 0.98 -4.57 17.88
C GLU A 203 0.21 -4.07 19.11
N LEU A 204 0.23 -2.76 19.38
CA LEU A 204 -0.52 -2.15 20.48
C LEU A 204 -2.04 -2.40 20.37
N LEU A 205 -2.59 -2.34 19.15
CA LEU A 205 -4.01 -2.62 18.92
C LEU A 205 -4.33 -4.10 19.13
N LYS A 206 -3.46 -5.01 18.65
CA LYS A 206 -3.62 -6.44 18.85
C LYS A 206 -3.64 -6.77 20.35
N GLU A 207 -2.69 -6.24 21.11
CA GLU A 207 -2.65 -6.39 22.57
C GLU A 207 -3.91 -5.84 23.25
N TYR A 208 -4.42 -4.68 22.79
CA TYR A 208 -5.65 -4.11 23.32
C TYR A 208 -6.87 -4.99 23.03
N VAL A 209 -7.02 -5.47 21.80
CA VAL A 209 -8.12 -6.35 21.38
C VAL A 209 -8.07 -7.67 22.14
N ASP A 210 -6.90 -8.28 22.29
CA ASP A 210 -6.72 -9.54 23.01
C ASP A 210 -7.05 -9.37 24.49
N ARG A 211 -6.65 -8.23 25.10
CA ARG A 211 -7.02 -7.88 26.48
C ARG A 211 -8.52 -7.72 26.64
N GLU A 212 -9.19 -7.02 25.73
CA GLU A 212 -10.64 -6.81 25.81
C GLU A 212 -11.43 -8.09 25.54
N LYS A 213 -10.97 -8.96 24.63
CA LYS A 213 -11.52 -10.31 24.44
C LYS A 213 -11.42 -11.13 25.72
N LYS A 214 -10.23 -11.18 26.34
CA LYS A 214 -10.00 -11.89 27.60
C LYS A 214 -10.90 -11.38 28.72
N LYS A 215 -11.01 -10.06 28.90
CA LYS A 215 -11.93 -9.47 29.89
C LYS A 215 -13.39 -9.81 29.60
N ARG A 216 -13.78 -9.86 28.33
CA ARG A 216 -15.15 -10.23 27.92
C ARG A 216 -15.43 -11.70 28.21
N GLU A 217 -14.49 -12.59 27.93
CA GLU A 217 -14.56 -14.01 28.25
C GLU A 217 -14.63 -14.24 29.76
N GLU A 218 -13.83 -13.53 30.56
CA GLU A 218 -13.88 -13.57 32.02
C GLU A 218 -15.23 -13.09 32.58
N ARG A 219 -15.83 -12.03 31.99
CA ARG A 219 -17.17 -11.54 32.37
C ARG A 219 -18.28 -12.53 32.02
N VAL A 220 -18.22 -13.16 30.85
CA VAL A 220 -19.20 -14.18 30.45
C VAL A 220 -19.03 -15.46 31.27
N GLY A 221 -17.80 -15.87 31.59
CA GLY A 221 -17.51 -17.01 32.46
C GLY A 221 -17.99 -16.79 33.89
N SER A 222 -17.74 -15.60 34.45
CA SER A 222 -18.21 -15.24 35.80
C SER A 222 -19.73 -15.09 35.89
N GLN A 223 -20.40 -14.57 34.85
CA GLN A 223 -21.87 -14.55 34.77
C GLN A 223 -22.45 -15.98 34.72
N LYS A 224 -21.90 -16.87 33.89
CA LYS A 224 -22.33 -18.28 33.83
C LYS A 224 -22.10 -19.02 35.15
N ALA A 225 -20.97 -18.75 35.83
CA ALA A 225 -20.68 -19.33 37.14
C ALA A 225 -21.67 -18.83 38.21
N ASN A 226 -21.99 -17.54 38.21
CA ASN A 226 -22.98 -16.98 39.14
C ASN A 226 -24.39 -17.52 38.90
N GLU A 227 -24.83 -17.65 37.63
CA GLU A 227 -26.12 -18.25 37.27
C GLU A 227 -26.22 -19.73 37.69
N ALA A 228 -25.12 -20.49 37.58
CA ALA A 228 -25.05 -21.87 38.05
C ALA A 228 -25.17 -21.97 39.58
N ILE A 229 -24.51 -21.06 40.32
CA ILE A 229 -24.59 -21.00 41.78
C ILE A 229 -26.02 -20.65 42.23
N THR A 230 -26.68 -19.68 41.59
CA THR A 230 -28.07 -19.31 41.93
C THR A 230 -29.06 -20.45 41.68
N LYS A 231 -28.88 -21.25 40.63
CA LYS A 231 -29.70 -22.45 40.39
C LYS A 231 -29.47 -23.53 41.46
N CYS A 232 -28.24 -23.79 41.86
CA CYS A 232 -27.95 -24.80 42.89
C CYS A 232 -28.46 -24.41 44.30
N VAL A 233 -28.51 -23.11 44.62
CA VAL A 233 -29.00 -22.62 45.93
C VAL A 233 -30.52 -22.50 45.98
N GLY A 234 -31.21 -22.37 44.84
CA GLY A 234 -32.67 -22.32 44.75
C GLY A 234 -33.40 -23.64 45.05
N ASP A 235 -32.67 -24.78 45.05
CA ASP A 235 -33.24 -26.13 45.17
C ASP A 235 -33.16 -26.73 46.60
N PHE A 236 -32.88 -25.92 47.64
CA PHE A 236 -33.02 -26.38 49.03
C PHE A 236 -34.39 -25.97 49.62
N PRO A 237 -35.43 -26.83 49.57
CA PRO A 237 -36.65 -26.57 50.32
C PRO A 237 -36.36 -26.68 51.82
N TYR A 238 -36.65 -25.60 52.54
CA TYR A 238 -36.63 -25.56 54.00
C TYR A 238 -37.48 -26.70 54.58
N ALA A 239 -36.81 -27.70 55.18
CA ALA A 239 -37.47 -28.65 56.08
C ALA A 239 -37.87 -27.90 57.36
N ARG A 240 -39.17 -27.61 57.52
CA ARG A 240 -39.73 -27.14 58.80
C ARG A 240 -39.96 -28.35 59.71
N HIS A 241 -39.34 -28.31 60.89
CA HIS A 241 -39.73 -29.10 62.06
C HIS A 241 -40.95 -28.49 62.73
#